data_AF-A0A9D4S9H4-F1
#
_entry.id   AF-A0A9D4S9H4-F1
#
_cell.length_a   1.000
_cell.length_b   1.000
_cell.length_c   1.000
_cell.angle_alpha   90.00
_cell.angle_beta   90.00
_cell.angle_gamma   90.00
#
_symmetry.space_group_name_H-M   'P 1'
#
loop_
_entity.id
_entity.type
_entity.pdbx_description
1 polymer ?
#
loop_
_entity_poly.entity_id
_entity_poly.type
_entity_poly.pdbx_seq_one_letter_code
_entity_poly.pdbx_strand_id
1 'polypeptide(L)'
;MDGWMDGWMDGWMDGWMDGWMDGWMDGWMDGWMDGWMDGWMDGWMDGWMDGWMDGWMDGWMDGWMDGWMDGWMDGWMDGWMDGWMDGWMDGWMDGWMDGWMDGWMDG
;
A
#
# COMPACT_ATOMS: atom_id res chain seq x y z
N MET A 1 2.98 -56.44 -54.29
CA MET A 1 3.92 -56.21 -53.17
C MET A 1 3.65 -54.82 -52.58
N ASP A 2 2.41 -54.34 -52.74
CA ASP A 2 2.15 -52.91 -52.90
C ASP A 2 1.40 -52.37 -51.68
N GLY A 3 0.52 -53.18 -51.07
CA GLY A 3 -0.19 -52.80 -49.84
C GLY A 3 0.68 -52.66 -48.58
N TRP A 4 1.93 -53.15 -48.60
CA TRP A 4 2.87 -52.94 -47.48
C TRP A 4 3.58 -51.58 -47.57
N MET A 5 3.81 -51.05 -48.78
CA MET A 5 4.34 -49.70 -48.95
C MET A 5 3.23 -48.66 -48.71
N ASP A 6 2.03 -48.93 -49.22
CA ASP A 6 0.88 -48.03 -49.03
C ASP A 6 0.51 -47.91 -47.55
N GLY A 7 0.37 -49.03 -46.83
CA GLY A 7 0.04 -49.00 -45.39
C GLY A 7 1.13 -48.38 -44.50
N TRP A 8 2.39 -48.38 -44.94
CA TRP A 8 3.49 -47.76 -44.21
C TRP A 8 3.58 -46.25 -44.49
N MET A 9 3.32 -45.82 -45.73
CA MET A 9 3.22 -44.39 -46.07
C MET A 9 2.01 -43.74 -45.41
N ASP A 10 0.84 -44.39 -45.45
CA ASP A 10 -0.38 -43.87 -44.83
C ASP A 10 -0.23 -43.78 -43.31
N GLY A 11 0.22 -44.85 -42.65
CA GLY A 11 0.39 -44.83 -41.19
C GLY A 11 1.47 -43.85 -40.69
N TRP A 12 2.49 -43.57 -41.52
CA TRP A 12 3.52 -42.59 -41.18
C TRP A 12 3.06 -41.16 -41.44
N MET A 13 2.34 -40.88 -42.55
CA MET A 13 1.76 -39.57 -42.82
C MET A 13 0.70 -39.21 -41.79
N ASP A 14 -0.22 -40.12 -41.47
CA ASP A 14 -1.29 -39.88 -40.50
C ASP A 14 -0.69 -39.67 -39.11
N GLY A 15 0.18 -40.58 -38.64
CA GLY A 15 0.77 -40.47 -37.31
C GLY A 15 1.68 -39.25 -37.14
N TRP A 16 2.35 -38.81 -38.21
CA TRP A 16 3.19 -37.61 -38.16
C TRP A 16 2.37 -36.32 -38.29
N MET A 17 1.36 -36.27 -39.16
CA MET A 17 0.47 -35.11 -39.26
C MET A 17 -0.32 -34.91 -37.97
N ASP A 18 -0.95 -35.97 -37.44
CA ASP A 18 -1.73 -35.88 -36.21
C ASP A 18 -0.85 -35.53 -35.02
N GLY A 19 0.26 -36.25 -34.83
CA GLY A 19 1.16 -36.00 -33.69
C GLY A 19 1.84 -34.62 -33.73
N TRP A 20 2.12 -34.09 -34.93
CA TRP A 20 2.72 -32.78 -35.07
C TRP A 20 1.70 -31.65 -35.00
N MET A 21 0.52 -31.79 -35.63
CA MET A 21 -0.56 -30.80 -35.51
C MET A 21 -1.06 -30.71 -34.08
N ASP A 22 -1.38 -31.83 -33.44
CA ASP A 22 -1.91 -31.85 -32.08
C ASP A 22 -0.85 -31.35 -31.10
N GLY A 23 0.37 -31.88 -31.16
CA GLY A 23 1.44 -31.47 -30.25
C GLY A 23 1.86 -30.00 -30.40
N TRP A 24 1.81 -29.45 -31.62
CA TRP A 24 2.16 -28.05 -31.87
C TRP A 24 0.99 -27.10 -31.57
N MET A 25 -0.24 -27.46 -31.94
CA MET A 25 -1.42 -26.65 -31.57
C MET A 25 -1.61 -26.65 -30.06
N ASP A 26 -1.64 -27.79 -29.40
CA ASP A 26 -1.86 -27.86 -27.95
C ASP A 26 -0.69 -27.19 -27.22
N GLY A 27 0.56 -27.53 -27.55
CA GLY A 27 1.72 -26.96 -26.84
C GLY A 27 1.90 -25.46 -27.04
N TRP A 28 1.60 -24.94 -28.23
CA TRP A 28 1.71 -23.51 -28.49
C TRP A 28 0.51 -22.73 -27.96
N MET A 29 -0.70 -23.26 -28.10
CA MET A 29 -1.92 -22.61 -27.69
C MET A 29 -2.06 -22.61 -26.16
N ASP A 30 -1.79 -23.74 -25.50
CA ASP A 30 -1.76 -23.82 -24.03
C ASP A 30 -0.61 -23.01 -23.46
N GLY A 31 0.62 -23.19 -23.97
CA GLY A 31 1.78 -22.47 -23.45
C GLY A 31 1.71 -20.96 -23.63
N TRP A 32 1.09 -20.48 -24.72
CA TRP A 32 0.92 -19.06 -24.96
C TRP A 32 -0.29 -18.47 -24.24
N MET A 33 -1.43 -19.18 -24.18
CA MET A 33 -2.57 -18.73 -23.38
C MET A 33 -2.23 -18.72 -21.89
N ASP A 34 -1.71 -19.82 -21.34
CA ASP A 34 -1.40 -19.91 -19.92
C ASP A 34 -0.29 -18.92 -19.56
N GLY A 35 0.82 -18.89 -20.30
CA GLY A 35 1.94 -18.00 -19.99
C GLY A 35 1.60 -16.51 -20.11
N TRP A 36 0.75 -16.13 -21.07
CA TRP A 36 0.33 -14.74 -21.22
C TRP A 36 -0.78 -14.36 -20.25
N MET A 37 -1.74 -15.25 -20.01
CA MET A 37 -2.88 -14.99 -19.14
C MET A 37 -2.44 -14.98 -17.68
N ASP A 38 -1.63 -15.94 -17.23
CA ASP A 38 -1.08 -15.97 -15.87
C ASP A 38 -0.09 -14.82 -15.67
N GLY A 39 0.88 -14.65 -16.59
CA GLY A 39 1.90 -13.61 -16.44
C GLY A 39 1.34 -12.18 -16.46
N TRP A 40 0.28 -11.95 -17.24
CA TRP A 40 -0.37 -10.64 -17.30
C TRP A 40 -1.38 -10.43 -16.19
N MET A 41 -2.20 -11.43 -15.83
CA MET A 41 -3.10 -11.32 -14.67
C MET A 41 -2.31 -11.18 -13.38
N ASP A 42 -1.36 -12.07 -13.10
CA ASP A 42 -0.61 -12.03 -11.84
C ASP A 42 0.23 -10.75 -11.77
N GLY A 43 0.99 -10.44 -12.82
CA GLY A 43 1.86 -9.26 -12.81
C GLY A 43 1.11 -7.93 -12.71
N TRP A 44 -0.07 -7.83 -13.33
CA TRP A 44 -0.88 -6.61 -13.27
C TRP A 44 -1.70 -6.53 -11.98
N MET A 45 -2.26 -7.65 -11.54
CA MET A 45 -3.10 -7.72 -10.35
C MET A 45 -2.25 -7.55 -9.10
N ASP A 46 -1.13 -8.25 -8.95
CA ASP A 46 -0.22 -8.10 -7.82
C ASP A 46 0.44 -6.72 -7.83
N GLY A 47 1.01 -6.30 -8.96
CA GLY A 47 1.71 -5.02 -9.04
C GLY A 47 0.81 -3.80 -8.81
N TRP A 48 -0.43 -3.84 -9.27
CA TRP A 48 -1.39 -2.75 -9.05
C TRP A 48 -2.00 -2.82 -7.66
N MET A 49 -2.37 -4.01 -7.17
CA MET A 49 -3.01 -4.18 -5.89
C MET A 49 -2.02 -3.93 -4.74
N ASP A 50 -0.82 -4.48 -4.78
CA ASP A 50 0.22 -4.21 -3.77
C ASP A 50 0.67 -2.75 -3.82
N GLY A 51 1.00 -2.24 -5.02
CA GLY A 51 1.50 -0.87 -5.16
C GLY A 51 0.47 0.20 -4.76
N TRP A 52 -0.82 -0.04 -5.01
CA TRP A 52 -1.88 0.89 -4.62
C TRP A 52 -2.25 0.72 -3.15
N MET A 53 -2.34 -0.51 -2.66
CA MET A 53 -2.72 -0.78 -1.27
C MET A 53 -1.62 -0.35 -0.31
N ASP A 54 -0.35 -0.71 -0.55
CA ASP A 54 0.78 -0.28 0.28
C ASP A 54 0.98 1.23 0.18
N GLY A 55 1.03 1.79 -1.04
CA GLY A 55 1.29 3.22 -1.22
C GLY A 55 0.19 4.12 -0.66
N TRP A 56 -1.07 3.69 -0.74
CA TRP A 56 -2.19 4.44 -0.17
C TRP A 56 -2.32 4.22 1.34
N MET A 57 -2.16 2.99 1.81
CA MET A 57 -2.33 2.66 3.22
C MET A 57 -1.17 3.21 4.05
N ASP A 58 0.09 3.02 3.63
CA ASP A 58 1.25 3.58 4.34
C ASP A 58 1.24 5.11 4.25
N GLY A 59 1.06 5.67 3.05
CA GLY A 59 1.09 7.13 2.87
C GLY A 59 -0.04 7.87 3.60
N TRP A 60 -1.23 7.28 3.67
CA TRP A 60 -2.35 7.87 4.39
C TRP A 60 -2.26 7.62 5.90
N MET A 61 -1.87 6.42 6.31
CA MET A 61 -1.79 6.06 7.73
C MET A 61 -0.63 6.78 8.40
N ASP A 62 0.58 6.79 7.81
CA ASP A 62 1.72 7.53 8.37
C ASP A 62 1.46 9.04 8.33
N GLY A 63 1.04 9.58 7.18
CA GLY A 63 0.83 11.02 7.03
C GLY A 63 -0.28 11.57 7.92
N TRP A 64 -1.35 10.80 8.14
CA TRP A 64 -2.45 11.21 9.01
C TRP A 64 -2.14 10.97 10.48
N MET A 65 -1.51 9.85 10.83
CA MET A 65 -1.19 9.51 12.21
C MET A 65 -0.07 10.40 12.75
N ASP A 66 1.03 10.58 12.01
CA ASP A 66 2.11 11.48 12.41
C ASP A 66 1.63 12.94 12.44
N GLY A 67 0.96 13.40 11.37
CA GLY A 67 0.50 14.79 11.30
C GLY A 67 -0.55 15.15 12.35
N TRP A 68 -1.44 14.22 12.71
CA TRP A 68 -2.44 14.44 13.75
C TRP A 68 -1.85 14.28 15.15
N MET A 69 -1.01 13.27 15.36
CA MET A 69 -0.42 13.00 16.67
C MET A 69 0.61 14.07 17.04
N ASP A 70 1.51 14.44 16.15
CA ASP A 70 2.48 15.52 16.38
C ASP A 70 1.75 16.87 16.52
N GLY A 71 0.86 17.21 15.59
CA GLY A 71 0.16 18.50 15.62
C GLY A 71 -0.76 18.68 16.85
N TRP A 72 -1.40 17.60 17.31
CA TRP A 72 -2.24 17.64 18.51
C TRP A 72 -1.41 17.61 19.79
N MET A 73 -0.36 16.79 19.84
CA MET A 73 0.47 16.63 21.03
C MET A 73 1.32 17.87 21.28
N ASP A 74 1.94 18.44 20.24
CA ASP A 74 2.70 19.69 20.32
C ASP A 74 1.76 20.86 20.63
N GLY A 75 0.67 21.01 19.86
CA GLY A 75 -0.27 22.11 20.06
C GLY A 75 -0.96 22.10 21.43
N TRP A 76 -1.22 20.92 21.98
CA TRP A 76 -1.82 20.77 23.31
C TRP A 76 -0.80 20.89 24.44
N MET A 77 0.40 20.31 24.30
CA MET A 77 1.47 20.49 25.31
C MET A 77 1.93 21.94 25.37
N ASP A 78 2.24 22.56 24.25
CA ASP A 78 2.71 23.95 24.21
C ASP A 78 1.61 24.90 24.69
N GLY A 79 0.39 24.77 24.15
CA GLY A 79 -0.72 25.64 24.55
C GLY A 79 -1.13 25.49 26.02
N TRP A 80 -1.01 24.29 26.59
CA TRP A 80 -1.33 24.05 28.01
C TRP A 80 -0.18 24.44 28.93
N MET A 81 1.08 24.14 28.58
CA MET A 81 2.24 24.58 29.37
C MET A 81 2.35 26.10 29.37
N ASP A 82 2.30 26.74 28.21
CA ASP A 82 2.42 28.19 28.10
C ASP A 82 1.24 28.88 28.77
N GLY A 83 0.00 28.45 28.46
CA GLY A 83 -1.20 29.04 29.04
C GLY A 83 -1.29 28.86 30.57
N TRP A 84 -0.80 27.74 31.11
CA TRP A 84 -0.79 27.50 32.55
C TRP A 84 0.38 28.19 33.25
N MET A 85 1.60 28.17 32.68
CA MET A 85 2.73 28.90 33.25
C MET A 85 2.48 30.40 33.24
N ASP A 86 2.09 30.97 32.11
CA ASP A 86 1.84 32.41 31.97
C ASP A 86 0.64 32.82 32.83
N GLY A 87 -0.49 32.11 32.72
CA GLY A 87 -1.68 32.45 33.49
C GLY A 87 -1.51 32.29 35.01
N TRP A 88 -0.72 31.32 35.47
CA TRP A 88 -0.44 31.13 36.89
C TRP A 88 0.63 32.09 37.41
N MET A 89 1.72 32.32 36.66
CA MET A 89 2.75 33.30 37.05
C MET A 89 2.16 34.71 37.07
N ASP A 90 1.46 35.13 36.01
CA ASP A 90 0.89 36.47 35.91
C ASP A 90 -0.22 36.66 36.96
N GLY A 91 -1.16 35.71 37.05
CA GLY A 91 -2.26 35.80 38.02
C GLY A 91 -1.80 35.76 39.48
N TRP A 92 -0.72 35.02 39.79
CA TRP A 92 -0.16 34.96 41.13
C TRP A 92 0.72 36.17 41.44
N MET A 93 1.56 36.63 40.50
CA MET A 93 2.36 37.85 40.70
C MET A 93 1.47 39.08 40.82
N ASP A 94 0.50 39.26 39.93
CA ASP A 94 -0.41 40.41 39.94
C ASP A 94 -1.30 40.37 41.18
N GLY A 95 -1.96 39.24 41.46
CA GLY A 95 -2.83 39.12 42.62
C GLY A 95 -2.11 39.25 43.97
N TRP A 96 -0.86 38.81 44.05
CA TRP A 96 -0.05 38.95 45.26
C TRP A 96 0.55 40.35 45.40
N MET A 97 1.05 40.96 44.32
CA MET A 97 1.57 42.34 44.36
C MET A 97 0.45 43.33 44.64
N ASP A 98 -0.70 43.22 43.98
CA ASP A 98 -1.84 44.13 44.16
C ASP A 98 -2.43 43.96 45.57
N GLY A 99 -2.71 42.72 45.99
CA GLY A 99 -3.28 42.45 47.31
C GLY A 99 -2.35 42.82 48.48
N TRP A 100 -1.03 42.72 48.28
CA TRP A 100 -0.05 43.10 49.31
C TRP A 100 0.22 44.60 49.33
N MET A 101 0.23 45.28 48.18
CA MET A 101 0.34 46.74 48.11
C MET A 101 -0.90 47.44 48.67
N ASP A 102 -2.10 46.99 48.29
CA ASP A 102 -3.36 47.57 48.76
C ASP A 102 -3.51 47.38 50.28
N GLY A 103 -3.21 46.18 50.79
CA GLY A 103 -3.27 45.89 52.23
C GLY A 103 -2.23 46.62 53.08
N TRP A 104 -1.12 47.08 52.49
CA TRP A 104 -0.10 47.88 53.17
C TRP A 104 -0.35 49.39 53.11
N MET A 105 -1.01 49.89 52.06
CA MET A 105 -1.34 51.31 51.94
C MET A 105 -2.62 51.70 52.70
N ASP A 106 -3.56 50.77 52.87
CA ASP A 106 -4.80 50.98 53.64
C ASP A 106 -4.68 50.64 55.14
N GLY A 107 -3.48 50.26 55.60
CA GLY A 107 -3.14 49.91 57.00
C GLY A 107 -2.52 51.05 57.80
#